data_AF-A0A3N5NG92-F1
#
_entry.id   AF-A0A3N5NG92-F1
#
_cell.length_a   1.000
_cell.length_b   1.000
_cell.length_c   1.000
_cell.angle_alpha   90.00
_cell.angle_beta   90.00
_cell.angle_gamma   90.00
#
_symmetry.space_group_name_H-M   'P 1'
#
loop_
_entity.id
_entity.type
_entity.pdbx_description
1 polymer ?
#
loop_
_entity_poly.entity_id
_entity_poly.type
_entity_poly.pdbx_seq_one_letter_code
_entity_poly.pdbx_strand_id
1 'polypeptide(L)'
;VVLATTTDIPNDSVSFIQEFPAEMRQQVVDALLAFSETEAGAAALENLYSISGLQEAEDSFYDAFRADLSRAGIDIEELAE
;
A
#
# COMPACT_ATOMS: atom_id res chain seq x y z
N VAL A 1 19.82 22.79 2.27
CA VAL A 1 18.68 23.47 1.63
C VAL A 1 17.98 22.45 0.75
N VAL A 2 16.67 22.29 0.91
CA VAL A 2 15.83 21.50 -0.02
C VAL A 2 15.35 22.44 -1.12
N LEU A 3 15.47 22.02 -2.39
CA LEU A 3 15.17 22.87 -3.55
C LEU A 3 13.77 22.63 -4.12
N ALA A 4 13.28 21.38 -4.08
CA ALA A 4 11.94 20.97 -4.48
C ALA A 4 11.61 19.59 -3.88
N THR A 5 10.32 19.24 -3.83
CA THR A 5 9.81 17.90 -3.54
C THR A 5 8.99 17.39 -4.73
N THR A 6 8.87 16.08 -4.87
CA THR A 6 7.95 15.46 -5.83
C THR A 6 6.52 15.47 -5.28
N THR A 7 5.56 15.06 -6.11
CA THR A 7 4.25 14.61 -5.62
C THR A 7 4.46 13.43 -4.68
N ASP A 8 3.59 13.31 -3.68
CA ASP A 8 3.53 12.13 -2.83
C ASP A 8 3.08 10.92 -3.66
N ILE A 9 3.67 9.77 -3.39
CA ILE A 9 3.28 8.49 -3.97
C ILE A 9 2.82 7.54 -2.87
N PRO A 10 1.99 6.53 -3.19
CA PRO A 10 1.71 5.43 -2.28
C PRO A 10 2.99 4.85 -1.67
N ASN A 11 2.98 4.63 -0.36
CA ASN A 11 4.03 3.87 0.32
C ASN A 11 3.81 2.35 0.12
N ASP A 12 4.62 1.52 0.78
CA ASP A 12 4.50 0.07 0.76
C ASP A 12 3.06 -0.43 0.98
N SER A 13 2.69 -1.50 0.28
CA SER A 13 1.34 -2.04 0.29
C SER A 13 1.30 -3.52 0.69
N VAL A 14 0.17 -3.93 1.27
CA VAL A 14 -0.22 -5.33 1.40
C VAL A 14 -1.20 -5.62 0.26
N SER A 15 -0.80 -6.48 -0.67
CA SER A 15 -1.55 -6.75 -1.90
C SER A 15 -1.98 -8.21 -2.01
N PHE A 16 -3.12 -8.44 -2.67
CA PHE A 16 -3.64 -9.78 -2.95
C PHE A 16 -3.56 -10.07 -4.46
N ILE A 17 -3.36 -11.34 -4.82
CA ILE A 17 -3.50 -11.78 -6.22
C ILE A 17 -4.95 -11.61 -6.70
N GLN A 18 -5.14 -11.45 -8.01
CA GLN A 18 -6.44 -11.17 -8.61
C GLN A 18 -7.53 -12.19 -8.24
N GLU A 19 -7.18 -13.48 -8.18
CA GLU A 19 -8.11 -14.58 -7.91
C GLU A 19 -8.25 -14.93 -6.42
N PHE A 20 -7.75 -14.08 -5.51
CA PHE A 20 -7.84 -14.34 -4.08
C PHE A 20 -9.31 -14.29 -3.60
N PRO A 21 -9.80 -15.28 -2.80
CA PRO A 21 -11.20 -15.33 -2.38
C PRO A 21 -11.62 -14.10 -1.58
N ALA A 22 -12.73 -13.46 -1.98
CA ALA A 22 -13.17 -12.18 -1.40
C ALA A 22 -13.45 -12.25 0.10
N GLU A 23 -14.07 -13.33 0.58
CA GLU A 23 -14.36 -13.50 2.01
C GLU A 23 -13.07 -13.65 2.82
N MET A 24 -12.10 -14.42 2.32
CA MET A 24 -10.80 -14.57 2.97
C MET A 24 -10.01 -13.27 2.94
N ARG A 25 -10.11 -12.50 1.85
CA ARG A 25 -9.48 -11.17 1.74
C ARG A 25 -9.95 -10.27 2.87
N GLN A 26 -11.25 -10.18 3.07
CA GLN A 26 -11.82 -9.34 4.12
C GLN A 26 -11.35 -9.81 5.50
N GLN A 27 -11.37 -11.11 5.78
CA GLN A 27 -10.89 -11.65 7.05
C GLN A 27 -9.42 -11.29 7.33
N VAL A 28 -8.56 -11.34 6.30
CA VAL A 28 -7.15 -10.96 6.44
C VAL A 28 -7.00 -9.46 6.67
N VAL A 29 -7.72 -8.62 5.91
CA VAL A 29 -7.70 -7.15 6.07
C VAL A 29 -8.14 -6.77 7.48
N ASP A 30 -9.28 -7.26 7.94
CA ASP A 30 -9.82 -6.97 9.27
C ASP A 30 -8.85 -7.41 10.37
N ALA A 31 -8.25 -8.60 10.23
CA ALA A 31 -7.29 -9.12 11.19
C ALA A 31 -5.99 -8.28 11.25
N LEU A 32 -5.48 -7.84 10.11
CA LEU A 32 -4.27 -7.01 10.05
C LEU A 32 -4.51 -5.63 10.67
N LEU A 33 -5.66 -4.99 10.35
CA LEU A 33 -6.03 -3.71 10.93
C LEU A 33 -6.19 -3.83 12.44
N ALA A 34 -6.99 -4.78 12.93
CA ALA A 34 -7.19 -4.99 14.37
C ALA A 34 -5.88 -5.34 15.09
N PHE A 35 -5.00 -6.14 14.48
CA PHE A 35 -3.70 -6.47 15.06
C PHE A 35 -2.80 -5.24 15.15
N SER A 36 -2.78 -4.38 14.11
CA SER A 36 -1.96 -3.16 14.08
C SER A 36 -2.32 -2.16 15.20
N GLU A 37 -3.54 -2.20 15.71
CA GLU A 37 -4.00 -1.37 16.83
C GLU A 37 -3.55 -1.89 18.21
N THR A 38 -3.06 -3.13 18.29
CA THR A 38 -2.53 -3.70 19.54
C THR A 38 -1.07 -3.29 19.75
N GLU A 39 -0.62 -3.18 21.01
CA GLU A 39 0.78 -2.86 21.34
C GLU A 39 1.76 -3.90 20.76
N ALA A 40 1.39 -5.18 20.84
CA ALA A 40 2.18 -6.27 20.28
C ALA A 40 2.25 -6.20 18.74
N GLY A 41 1.15 -5.84 18.07
CA GLY A 41 1.11 -5.71 16.62
C GLY A 41 1.84 -4.49 16.11
N ALA A 42 1.69 -3.33 16.76
CA ALA A 42 2.48 -2.15 16.47
C ALA A 42 3.99 -2.42 16.61
N ALA A 43 4.41 -3.10 17.69
CA ALA A 43 5.81 -3.48 17.87
C ALA A 43 6.28 -4.49 16.81
N ALA A 44 5.43 -5.44 16.39
CA ALA A 44 5.77 -6.39 15.34
C ALA A 44 5.95 -5.71 13.98
N LEU A 45 5.05 -4.79 13.62
CA LEU A 45 5.08 -4.01 12.37
C LEU A 45 6.28 -3.07 12.31
N GLU A 46 6.60 -2.40 13.42
CA GLU A 46 7.80 -1.57 13.53
C GLU A 46 9.08 -2.41 13.34
N ASN A 47 9.15 -3.61 13.95
CA ASN A 47 10.30 -4.50 13.78
C ASN A 47 10.41 -5.11 12.38
N LEU A 48 9.27 -5.30 11.69
CA LEU A 48 9.22 -5.94 10.39
C LEU A 48 9.81 -5.01 9.31
N TYR A 49 9.32 -3.77 9.22
CA TYR A 49 9.75 -2.79 8.19
C TYR A 49 9.58 -1.33 8.64
N SER A 50 9.66 -1.03 9.94
CA SER A 50 9.31 0.30 10.49
C SER A 50 7.90 0.77 10.08
N ILE A 51 6.98 -0.20 9.98
CA ILE A 51 5.60 0.08 9.63
C ILE A 51 4.92 0.68 10.86
N SER A 52 4.59 1.98 10.76
CA SER A 52 3.95 2.74 11.84
C SER A 52 2.44 2.50 11.97
N GLY A 53 1.82 1.89 10.96
CA GLY A 53 0.40 1.58 10.96
C GLY A 53 -0.07 1.02 9.62
N LEU A 54 -1.28 0.49 9.60
CA LEU A 54 -1.97 0.02 8.41
C LEU A 54 -3.28 0.78 8.26
N GLN A 55 -3.70 0.99 7.02
CA GLN A 55 -4.99 1.56 6.69
C GLN A 55 -5.58 0.83 5.49
N GLU A 56 -6.90 0.77 5.43
CA GLU A 56 -7.60 0.30 4.24
C GLU A 56 -7.40 1.31 3.10
N ALA A 57 -7.22 0.81 1.88
CA ALA A 57 -7.06 1.61 0.68
C ALA A 57 -7.92 1.03 -0.44
N GLU A 58 -8.62 1.94 -1.12
CA GLU A 58 -9.36 1.64 -2.35
C GLU A 58 -8.44 1.78 -3.57
N ASP A 59 -8.80 1.19 -4.70
CA ASP A 59 -8.01 1.27 -5.94
C ASP A 59 -7.71 2.71 -6.37
N SER A 60 -8.66 3.63 -6.12
CA SER A 60 -8.50 5.06 -6.44
C SER A 60 -7.35 5.74 -5.69
N PHE A 61 -6.82 5.13 -4.63
CA PHE A 61 -5.62 5.61 -3.94
C PHE A 61 -4.40 5.71 -4.87
N TYR A 62 -4.35 4.86 -5.91
CA TYR A 62 -3.23 4.79 -6.86
C TYR A 62 -3.39 5.74 -8.06
N ASP A 63 -4.52 6.44 -8.21
CA ASP A 63 -4.83 7.22 -9.41
C ASP A 63 -3.85 8.37 -9.67
N ALA A 64 -3.46 9.10 -8.62
CA ALA A 64 -2.47 10.17 -8.75
C ALA A 64 -1.12 9.64 -9.26
N PHE A 65 -0.69 8.49 -8.73
CA PHE A 65 0.54 7.85 -9.16
C PHE A 65 0.47 7.36 -10.61
N ARG A 66 -0.64 6.74 -11.01
CA ARG A 66 -0.89 6.34 -12.41
C ARG A 66 -0.85 7.54 -13.36
N ALA A 67 -1.41 8.68 -12.95
CA ALA A 67 -1.38 9.91 -13.75
C ALA A 67 0.06 10.44 -13.93
N ASP A 68 0.88 10.40 -12.88
CA ASP A 68 2.29 10.82 -12.95
C ASP A 68 3.12 9.89 -13.84
N LEU A 69 2.91 8.57 -13.78
CA LEU A 69 3.55 7.60 -14.68
C LEU A 69 3.15 7.83 -16.14
N SER A 70 1.86 8.04 -16.40
CA SER A 70 1.34 8.34 -17.74
C SER A 70 1.98 9.63 -18.30
N ARG A 71 2.13 10.67 -17.48
CA ARG A 71 2.82 11.92 -17.87
C ARG A 71 4.31 11.71 -18.17
N ALA A 72 4.95 10.75 -17.51
CA ALA A 72 6.31 10.35 -17.78
C ALA A 72 6.45 9.44 -19.01
N GLY A 73 5.34 9.03 -19.63
CA GLY A 73 5.32 8.11 -20.77
C GLY A 73 5.65 6.66 -20.40
N ILE A 74 5.41 6.28 -19.14
CA ILE A 74 5.65 4.94 -18.61
C ILE A 74 4.33 4.18 -18.60
N ASP A 75 4.30 3.01 -19.25
CA ASP A 75 3.24 2.02 -19.08
C ASP A 75 3.63 1.05 -17.96
N ILE A 76 2.83 0.99 -16.89
CA ILE A 76 3.12 0.14 -15.74
C ILE A 76 2.83 -1.34 -16.03
N GLU A 77 1.95 -1.65 -16.98
CA GLU A 77 1.63 -3.04 -17.33
C GLU A 77 2.82 -3.71 -18.03
N GLU A 78 3.60 -2.95 -18.79
CA GLU A 78 4.86 -3.44 -19.40
C GLU A 78 5.96 -3.72 -18.35
N LEU A 79 5.83 -3.19 -17.13
CA LEU A 79 6.81 -3.39 -16.06
C LEU A 79 6.51 -4.60 -15.16
N ALA A 80 5.32 -5.18 -15.27
CA ALA A 80 4.83 -6.24 -14.38
C ALA A 80 5.18 -7.67 -14.84
N GLU A 81 6.20 -7.84 -15.71
CA GLU A 81 6.68 -9.13 -16.22
C GLU A 81 7.23 -10.09 -15.13
#